data_AF-A0AAU1X0Y3-F1
#
_entry.id   AF-A0AAU1X0Y3-F1
#
_cell.length_a   1.000
_cell.length_b   1.000
_cell.length_c   1.000
_cell.angle_alpha   90.00
_cell.angle_beta   90.00
_cell.angle_gamma   90.00
#
_symmetry.space_group_name_H-M   'P 1'
#
loop_
_entity.id
_entity.type
_entity.pdbx_description
1 polymer ?
#
loop_
_entity_poly.entity_id
_entity_poly.type
_entity_poly.pdbx_seq_one_letter_code
_entity_poly.pdbx_strand_id
1 'polypeptide(L)'
;MRRFLAPLAAPVTYSRWIHLISPMAPISVWLFISPGVPWEIALLAVPVGLLPVMRLGEGVQAQLLLTPGERSRSDATISVAPASTWGEKWRTVLWLELRLLLSLVVGVATVWLPATSVDAVMAASGSGTDHGGIFRLLEPHAWYVVLIPLPLLLLLALVVLCGRLATAAARRLLGPSRSERMSALEELTEQLLERNRIARELHDSIGHALTVAVVQAGAACTADDPEFTRRALTAIEETSRAALEDLERVLRVLREPGAPADRRPTLVSVEHLLDSARGSGVAVDAQVTGHLGHLPDALSREGYRILQESLTNALRHAGRVPVRVRIGVEKDHLELDVRNPLTAASPRSSRGHGLRGMRERAKLLGGSARVGPREGEWQVRVSLPLRHIG
;
A
#
# COMPACT_ATOMS: atom_id res chain seq x y z
N MET A 1 -0.79 -32.69 28.55
CA MET A 1 -1.37 -31.44 29.11
C MET A 1 -0.95 -30.15 28.38
N ARG A 2 0.35 -29.86 28.14
CA ARG A 2 0.81 -28.57 27.57
C ARG A 2 0.17 -28.16 26.22
N ARG A 3 -0.11 -29.10 25.30
CA ARG A 3 -0.74 -28.78 24.00
C ARG A 3 -2.22 -28.38 24.09
N PHE A 4 -2.96 -28.88 25.07
CA PHE A 4 -4.39 -28.56 25.24
C PHE A 4 -4.62 -27.19 25.89
N LEU A 5 -3.70 -26.76 26.75
CA LEU A 5 -3.77 -25.45 27.42
C LEU A 5 -3.10 -24.33 26.61
N ALA A 6 -2.24 -24.65 25.64
CA ALA A 6 -1.55 -23.67 24.80
C ALA A 6 -2.48 -22.65 24.09
N PRO A 7 -3.68 -23.03 23.58
CA PRO A 7 -4.62 -22.07 23.01
C PRO A 7 -5.14 -21.07 24.05
N LEU A 8 -5.21 -21.45 25.32
CA LEU A 8 -5.76 -20.63 26.39
C LEU A 8 -4.80 -19.51 26.79
N ALA A 9 -3.50 -19.80 26.77
CA ALA A 9 -2.45 -18.83 27.07
C ALA A 9 -2.09 -17.92 25.88
N ALA A 10 -2.64 -18.17 24.69
CA ALA A 10 -2.28 -17.41 23.50
C ALA A 10 -3.02 -16.06 23.47
N PRO A 11 -2.32 -14.92 23.32
CA PRO A 11 -2.94 -13.58 23.23
C PRO A 11 -4.02 -13.48 22.14
N VAL A 12 -3.85 -14.23 21.05
CA VAL A 12 -4.81 -14.27 19.92
C VAL A 12 -6.18 -14.81 20.31
N THR A 13 -6.27 -15.63 21.37
CA THR A 13 -7.57 -16.16 21.83
C THR A 13 -8.41 -15.06 22.46
N TYR A 14 -7.78 -14.15 23.22
CA TYR A 14 -8.48 -13.02 23.83
C TYR A 14 -8.88 -11.97 22.80
N SER A 15 -8.03 -11.68 21.80
CA SER A 15 -8.41 -10.79 20.70
C SER A 15 -9.57 -11.34 19.87
N ARG A 16 -9.59 -12.67 19.63
CA ARG A 16 -10.73 -13.36 18.99
C ARG A 16 -11.99 -13.27 19.84
N TRP A 17 -11.87 -13.39 21.15
CA TRP A 17 -13.02 -13.25 22.05
C TRP A 17 -13.60 -11.83 21.97
N ILE A 18 -12.75 -10.80 22.00
CA ILE A 18 -13.17 -9.40 21.83
C ILE A 18 -13.90 -9.21 20.49
N HIS A 19 -13.37 -9.77 19.40
CA HIS A 19 -14.00 -9.68 18.09
C HIS A 19 -15.41 -10.31 18.02
N LEU A 20 -15.63 -11.39 18.79
CA LEU A 20 -16.91 -12.10 18.90
C LEU A 20 -17.87 -11.43 19.89
N ILE A 21 -17.38 -10.73 20.91
CA ILE A 21 -18.24 -10.00 21.84
C ILE A 21 -18.65 -8.64 21.26
N SER A 22 -17.84 -7.98 20.43
CA SER A 22 -18.14 -6.61 20.00
C SER A 22 -19.53 -6.42 19.34
N PRO A 23 -20.08 -7.37 18.56
CA PRO A 23 -21.44 -7.24 18.01
C PRO A 23 -22.54 -7.41 19.06
N MET A 24 -22.24 -7.88 20.27
CA MET A 24 -23.21 -7.99 21.36
C MET A 24 -23.68 -6.65 21.89
N ALA A 25 -22.88 -5.57 21.77
CA ALA A 25 -23.32 -4.25 22.23
C ALA A 25 -24.59 -3.77 21.49
N PRO A 26 -24.63 -3.69 20.15
CA PRO A 26 -25.85 -3.32 19.43
C PRO A 26 -26.96 -4.37 19.58
N ILE A 27 -26.64 -5.68 19.67
CA ILE A 27 -27.63 -6.73 19.91
C ILE A 27 -28.31 -6.56 21.27
N SER A 28 -27.55 -6.23 22.31
CA SER A 28 -28.08 -6.02 23.65
C SER A 28 -29.03 -4.83 23.66
N VAL A 29 -28.67 -3.71 23.01
CA VAL A 29 -29.56 -2.55 22.86
C VAL A 29 -30.84 -2.93 22.12
N TRP A 30 -30.75 -3.73 21.06
CA TRP A 30 -31.93 -4.17 20.31
C TRP A 30 -32.86 -5.07 21.11
N LEU A 31 -32.33 -5.96 21.95
CA LEU A 31 -33.13 -6.80 22.84
C LEU A 31 -33.99 -5.97 23.82
N PHE A 32 -33.57 -4.75 24.17
CA PHE A 32 -34.42 -3.81 24.95
C PHE A 32 -35.54 -3.18 24.11
N ILE A 33 -35.35 -3.05 22.79
CA ILE A 33 -36.33 -2.46 21.87
C ILE A 33 -37.37 -3.51 21.45
N SER A 34 -36.91 -4.70 21.04
CA SER A 34 -37.73 -5.79 20.50
C SER A 34 -37.32 -7.13 21.14
N PRO A 35 -37.75 -7.39 22.38
CA PRO A 35 -37.34 -8.61 23.11
C PRO A 35 -37.89 -9.90 22.50
N GLY A 36 -38.99 -9.83 21.74
CA GLY A 36 -39.65 -10.99 21.14
C GLY A 36 -39.07 -11.44 19.79
N VAL A 37 -38.23 -10.61 19.14
CA VAL A 37 -37.84 -10.82 17.75
C VAL A 37 -36.34 -10.56 17.51
N PRO A 38 -35.43 -11.29 18.18
CA PRO A 38 -33.99 -11.01 18.14
C PRO A 38 -33.34 -11.19 16.75
N TRP A 39 -34.00 -11.90 15.84
CA TRP A 39 -33.50 -12.16 14.49
C TRP A 39 -33.65 -10.95 13.54
N GLU A 40 -34.39 -9.90 13.91
CA GLU A 40 -34.53 -8.67 13.09
C GLU A 40 -33.19 -7.98 12.83
N ILE A 41 -32.24 -8.09 13.77
CA ILE A 41 -30.86 -7.60 13.56
C ILE A 41 -30.15 -8.27 12.39
N ALA A 42 -30.43 -9.55 12.14
CA ALA A 42 -29.88 -10.27 10.99
C ALA A 42 -30.35 -9.61 9.69
N LEU A 43 -31.64 -9.28 9.59
CA LEU A 43 -32.18 -8.55 8.44
C LEU A 43 -31.49 -7.20 8.21
N LEU A 44 -31.14 -6.47 9.28
CA LEU A 44 -30.41 -5.20 9.19
C LEU A 44 -28.96 -5.39 8.70
N ALA A 45 -28.37 -6.57 8.89
CA ALA A 45 -27.03 -6.87 8.40
C ALA A 45 -26.96 -6.94 6.87
N VAL A 46 -28.08 -7.26 6.19
CA VAL A 46 -28.14 -7.36 4.73
C VAL A 46 -27.85 -6.01 4.04
N PRO A 47 -28.62 -4.93 4.26
CA PRO A 47 -28.36 -3.65 3.61
C PRO A 47 -26.98 -3.08 4.01
N VAL A 48 -26.54 -3.30 5.25
CA VAL A 48 -25.21 -2.88 5.72
C VAL A 48 -24.09 -3.64 5.00
N GLY A 49 -24.20 -4.95 4.88
CA GLY A 49 -23.20 -5.79 4.20
C GLY A 49 -23.10 -5.56 2.69
N LEU A 50 -24.15 -5.01 2.07
CA LEU A 50 -24.15 -4.62 0.66
C LEU A 50 -23.37 -3.31 0.40
N LEU A 51 -23.04 -2.54 1.43
CA LEU A 51 -22.21 -1.33 1.30
C LEU A 51 -20.75 -1.73 0.98
N PRO A 52 -20.15 -1.19 -0.11
CA PRO A 52 -18.76 -1.51 -0.48
C PRO A 52 -17.73 -1.33 0.64
N VAL A 53 -17.89 -0.27 1.43
CA VAL A 53 -16.99 0.08 2.54
C VAL A 53 -17.07 -0.92 3.70
N MET A 54 -18.17 -1.67 3.81
CA MET A 54 -18.34 -2.62 4.91
C MET A 54 -17.32 -3.75 4.84
N ARG A 55 -16.95 -4.20 3.63
CA ARG A 55 -15.90 -5.20 3.43
C ARG A 55 -14.53 -4.71 3.92
N LEU A 56 -14.20 -3.44 3.68
CA LEU A 56 -12.97 -2.82 4.17
C LEU A 56 -12.96 -2.80 5.70
N GLY A 57 -14.03 -2.31 6.32
CA GLY A 57 -14.13 -2.22 7.79
C GLY A 57 -14.03 -3.57 8.47
N GLU A 58 -14.76 -4.57 7.98
CA GLU A 58 -14.71 -5.95 8.50
C GLU A 58 -13.36 -6.62 8.26
N GLY A 59 -12.76 -6.42 7.08
CA GLY A 59 -11.43 -6.93 6.75
C GLY A 59 -10.35 -6.41 7.70
N VAL A 60 -10.37 -5.10 8.00
CA VAL A 60 -9.44 -4.47 8.95
C VAL A 60 -9.64 -5.03 10.36
N GLN A 61 -10.89 -5.10 10.86
CA GLN A 61 -11.17 -5.67 12.18
C GLN A 61 -10.72 -7.14 12.27
N ALA A 62 -10.98 -7.93 11.23
CA ALA A 62 -10.62 -9.35 11.18
C ALA A 62 -9.09 -9.55 11.14
N GLN A 63 -8.34 -8.73 10.39
CA GLN A 63 -6.88 -8.77 10.44
C GLN A 63 -6.33 -8.37 11.80
N LEU A 64 -6.89 -7.32 12.41
CA LEU A 64 -6.43 -6.83 13.71
C LEU A 64 -6.64 -7.86 14.82
N LEU A 65 -7.80 -8.50 14.86
CA LEU A 65 -8.23 -9.31 16.00
C LEU A 65 -8.16 -10.83 15.78
N LEU A 66 -8.34 -11.33 14.55
CA LEU A 66 -8.33 -12.78 14.26
C LEU A 66 -6.96 -13.28 13.78
N THR A 67 -6.23 -12.44 13.04
CA THR A 67 -4.94 -12.77 12.38
C THR A 67 -3.87 -11.68 12.58
N PRO A 68 -3.53 -11.31 13.84
CA PRO A 68 -2.64 -10.18 14.12
C PRO A 68 -1.24 -10.30 13.51
N GLY A 69 -0.76 -11.50 13.22
CA GLY A 69 0.54 -11.75 12.58
C GLY A 69 0.56 -11.53 11.06
N GLU A 70 -0.59 -11.34 10.43
CA GLU A 70 -0.72 -11.10 8.98
C GLU A 70 -0.85 -9.60 8.64
N ARG A 71 -0.86 -8.73 9.65
CA ARG A 71 -1.02 -7.28 9.45
C ARG A 71 0.07 -6.72 8.53
N SER A 72 -0.34 -5.91 7.57
CA SER A 72 0.55 -5.21 6.62
C SER A 72 1.41 -6.12 5.74
N ARG A 73 1.14 -7.43 5.71
CA ARG A 73 1.80 -8.32 4.76
C ARG A 73 1.09 -8.29 3.41
N SER A 74 1.86 -8.31 2.33
CA SER A 74 1.33 -8.38 0.96
C SER A 74 0.61 -9.69 0.66
N ASP A 75 0.88 -10.75 1.42
CA ASP A 75 0.28 -12.08 1.29
C ASP A 75 -0.83 -12.36 2.33
N ALA A 76 -1.38 -11.31 2.94
CA ALA A 76 -2.44 -11.44 3.95
C ALA A 76 -3.65 -12.23 3.41
N THR A 77 -4.16 -13.15 4.22
CA THR A 77 -5.23 -14.07 3.78
C THR A 77 -6.62 -13.44 3.76
N ILE A 78 -6.77 -12.27 4.37
CA ILE A 78 -8.00 -11.48 4.47
C ILE A 78 -7.78 -10.18 3.71
N SER A 79 -8.68 -9.82 2.80
CA SER A 79 -8.58 -8.58 2.01
C SER A 79 -9.04 -7.37 2.83
N VAL A 80 -8.35 -6.25 2.64
CA VAL A 80 -8.69 -4.93 3.20
C VAL A 80 -9.09 -3.97 2.07
N ALA A 81 -9.66 -4.50 0.99
CA ALA A 81 -10.22 -3.70 -0.10
C ALA A 81 -11.75 -3.56 0.05
N PRO A 82 -12.33 -2.41 -0.35
CA PRO A 82 -13.78 -2.29 -0.52
C PRO A 82 -14.33 -3.33 -1.50
N ALA A 83 -15.62 -3.68 -1.38
CA ALA A 83 -16.26 -4.58 -2.35
C ALA A 83 -16.51 -3.87 -3.68
N SER A 84 -15.97 -4.44 -4.76
CA SER A 84 -16.12 -3.99 -6.15
C SER A 84 -17.20 -4.78 -6.89
N THR A 85 -17.41 -6.04 -6.52
CA THR A 85 -18.36 -6.94 -7.21
C THR A 85 -19.55 -7.32 -6.34
N TRP A 86 -20.66 -7.69 -6.97
CA TRP A 86 -21.84 -8.21 -6.27
C TRP A 86 -21.55 -9.49 -5.47
N GLY A 87 -20.65 -10.35 -5.98
CA GLY A 87 -20.22 -11.54 -5.24
C GLY A 87 -19.47 -11.20 -3.95
N GLU A 88 -18.65 -10.14 -3.94
CA GLU A 88 -17.95 -9.68 -2.73
C GLU A 88 -18.91 -9.08 -1.70
N LYS A 89 -19.93 -8.34 -2.16
CA LYS A 89 -21.00 -7.82 -1.28
C LYS A 89 -21.75 -8.94 -0.58
N TRP A 90 -22.21 -9.95 -1.32
CA TRP A 90 -22.91 -11.09 -0.74
C TRP A 90 -22.04 -11.95 0.18
N ARG A 91 -20.75 -12.11 -0.14
CA ARG A 91 -19.79 -12.74 0.79
C ARG A 91 -19.64 -11.95 2.09
N THR A 92 -19.68 -10.62 2.02
CA THR A 92 -19.64 -9.73 3.19
C THR A 92 -20.92 -9.86 4.03
N VAL A 93 -22.10 -9.91 3.40
CA VAL A 93 -23.37 -10.19 4.09
C VAL A 93 -23.30 -11.55 4.80
N LEU A 94 -22.89 -12.61 4.11
CA LEU A 94 -22.77 -13.95 4.69
C LEU A 94 -21.77 -13.97 5.87
N TRP A 95 -20.68 -13.20 5.77
CA TRP A 95 -19.73 -13.03 6.86
C TRP A 95 -20.38 -12.36 8.09
N LEU A 96 -21.12 -11.27 7.88
CA LEU A 96 -21.80 -10.57 8.98
C LEU A 96 -22.83 -11.47 9.66
N GLU A 97 -23.64 -12.21 8.90
CA GLU A 97 -24.62 -13.14 9.43
C GLU A 97 -23.98 -14.24 10.29
N LEU A 98 -22.93 -14.88 9.75
CA LEU A 98 -22.18 -15.88 10.50
C LEU A 98 -21.55 -15.28 11.77
N ARG A 99 -21.00 -14.07 11.68
CA ARG A 99 -20.40 -13.38 12.82
C ARG A 99 -21.46 -13.07 13.88
N LEU A 100 -22.65 -12.60 13.50
CA LEU A 100 -23.75 -12.33 14.43
C LEU A 100 -24.19 -13.60 15.16
N LEU A 101 -24.34 -14.72 14.44
CA LEU A 101 -24.66 -16.02 15.04
C LEU A 101 -23.59 -16.47 16.04
N LEU A 102 -22.31 -16.42 15.66
CA LEU A 102 -21.21 -16.77 16.56
C LEU A 102 -21.14 -15.83 17.77
N SER A 103 -21.42 -14.54 17.56
CA SER A 103 -21.45 -13.53 18.63
C SER A 103 -22.58 -13.80 19.62
N LEU A 104 -23.76 -14.19 19.14
CA LEU A 104 -24.89 -14.56 20.00
C LEU A 104 -24.56 -15.78 20.86
N VAL A 105 -24.01 -16.84 20.24
CA VAL A 105 -23.61 -18.06 20.95
C VAL A 105 -22.56 -17.76 22.03
N VAL A 106 -21.50 -17.04 21.67
CA VAL A 106 -20.42 -16.70 22.60
C VAL A 106 -20.86 -15.68 23.65
N GLY A 107 -21.69 -14.70 23.28
CA GLY A 107 -22.22 -13.68 24.18
C GLY A 107 -23.13 -14.28 25.26
N VAL A 108 -24.09 -15.11 24.87
CA VAL A 108 -24.96 -15.85 25.81
C VAL A 108 -24.10 -16.73 26.72
N ALA A 109 -23.17 -17.50 26.18
CA ALA A 109 -22.28 -18.35 26.97
C ALA A 109 -21.40 -17.55 27.96
N THR A 110 -20.94 -16.36 27.55
CA THR A 110 -20.11 -15.46 28.38
C THR A 110 -20.86 -14.97 29.62
N VAL A 111 -22.19 -14.84 29.55
CA VAL A 111 -23.03 -14.44 30.68
C VAL A 111 -23.45 -15.66 31.50
N TRP A 112 -24.00 -16.68 30.85
CA TRP A 112 -24.72 -17.75 31.53
C TRP A 112 -23.82 -18.85 32.11
N LEU A 113 -22.65 -19.14 31.49
CA LEU A 113 -21.76 -20.17 32.03
C LEU A 113 -21.07 -19.73 33.34
N PRO A 114 -20.58 -18.49 33.49
CA PRO A 114 -20.14 -17.99 34.78
C PRO A 114 -21.27 -17.95 35.82
N ALA A 115 -22.48 -17.50 35.45
CA ALA A 115 -23.64 -17.50 36.35
C ALA A 115 -23.97 -18.91 36.86
N THR A 116 -23.91 -19.92 35.99
CA THR A 116 -24.10 -21.33 36.37
C THR A 116 -23.03 -21.81 37.36
N SER A 117 -21.80 -21.29 37.27
CA SER A 117 -20.72 -21.61 38.22
C SER A 117 -20.99 -20.98 39.58
N VAL A 118 -21.54 -19.77 39.63
CA VAL A 118 -21.99 -19.10 40.86
C VAL A 118 -23.15 -19.86 41.49
N ASP A 119 -24.16 -20.26 40.71
CA ASP A 119 -25.28 -21.07 41.21
C ASP A 119 -24.79 -22.42 41.77
N ALA A 120 -23.77 -23.05 41.16
CA ALA A 120 -23.16 -24.27 41.69
C ALA A 120 -22.49 -24.04 43.05
N VAL A 121 -21.83 -22.88 43.26
CA VAL A 121 -21.27 -22.48 44.56
C VAL A 121 -22.37 -22.28 45.59
N MET A 122 -23.43 -21.57 45.23
CA MET A 122 -24.56 -21.27 46.12
C MET A 122 -25.30 -22.56 46.52
N ALA A 123 -25.55 -23.46 45.56
CA ALA A 123 -26.15 -24.75 45.82
C ALA A 123 -25.25 -25.67 46.66
N ALA A 124 -23.93 -25.57 46.51
CA ALA A 124 -22.99 -26.32 47.35
C ALA A 124 -22.94 -25.84 48.80
N SER A 125 -23.19 -24.55 49.04
CA SER A 125 -23.20 -23.94 50.37
C SER A 125 -24.56 -24.01 51.09
N GLY A 126 -25.59 -24.59 50.43
CA GLY A 126 -26.95 -24.66 50.99
C GLY A 126 -27.76 -23.37 50.84
N SER A 127 -27.28 -22.41 50.06
CA SER A 127 -27.95 -21.14 49.79
C SER A 127 -28.85 -21.23 48.54
N GLY A 128 -29.86 -20.36 48.46
CA GLY A 128 -30.76 -20.29 47.31
C GLY A 128 -30.05 -19.80 46.04
N THR A 129 -30.48 -20.29 44.88
CA THR A 129 -29.94 -19.90 43.57
C THR A 129 -30.83 -18.84 42.91
N ASP A 130 -30.25 -17.74 42.43
CA ASP A 130 -31.00 -16.60 41.88
C ASP A 130 -31.09 -16.58 40.35
N HIS A 131 -30.16 -17.21 39.62
CA HIS A 131 -30.06 -17.01 38.17
C HIS A 131 -30.95 -17.94 37.34
N GLY A 132 -31.81 -18.76 37.96
CA GLY A 132 -32.78 -19.59 37.23
C GLY A 132 -32.16 -20.75 36.42
N GLY A 133 -30.92 -21.12 36.71
CA GLY A 133 -30.24 -22.27 36.09
C GLY A 133 -30.74 -23.63 36.60
N ILE A 134 -30.09 -24.70 36.14
CA ILE A 134 -30.50 -26.09 36.45
C ILE A 134 -30.56 -26.37 37.97
N PHE A 135 -29.73 -25.67 38.74
CA PHE A 135 -29.62 -25.82 40.19
C PHE A 135 -30.85 -25.35 40.95
N ARG A 136 -31.71 -24.52 40.33
CA ARG A 136 -32.99 -24.12 40.94
C ARG A 136 -33.96 -25.30 41.09
N LEU A 137 -33.80 -26.35 40.26
CA LEU A 137 -34.65 -27.54 40.25
C LEU A 137 -34.08 -28.68 41.10
N LEU A 138 -32.90 -28.49 41.68
CA LEU A 138 -32.15 -29.53 42.37
C LEU A 138 -32.02 -29.17 43.86
N GLU A 139 -32.01 -30.19 44.72
CA GLU A 139 -31.73 -29.95 46.13
C GLU A 139 -30.26 -29.56 46.36
N PRO A 140 -29.97 -28.61 47.26
CA PRO A 140 -28.59 -28.20 47.57
C PRO A 140 -27.73 -29.36 48.10
N HIS A 141 -26.57 -29.60 47.49
CA HIS A 141 -25.63 -30.65 47.87
C HIS A 141 -24.17 -30.22 47.73
N ALA A 142 -23.33 -30.60 48.70
CA ALA A 142 -21.91 -30.23 48.74
C ALA A 142 -21.07 -30.74 47.55
N TRP A 143 -21.49 -31.82 46.87
CA TRP A 143 -20.74 -32.38 45.75
C TRP A 143 -20.73 -31.48 44.50
N TYR A 144 -21.65 -30.51 44.40
CA TYR A 144 -21.69 -29.55 43.29
C TYR A 144 -20.41 -28.71 43.15
N VAL A 145 -19.56 -28.64 44.19
CA VAL A 145 -18.22 -28.05 44.11
C VAL A 145 -17.41 -28.60 42.94
N VAL A 146 -17.56 -29.89 42.62
CA VAL A 146 -16.85 -30.54 41.51
C VAL A 146 -17.30 -30.01 40.14
N LEU A 147 -18.53 -29.48 40.04
CA LEU A 147 -19.09 -28.95 38.80
C LEU A 147 -18.69 -27.50 38.53
N ILE A 148 -18.24 -26.73 39.54
CA ILE A 148 -17.87 -25.31 39.41
C ILE A 148 -16.93 -25.01 38.21
N PRO A 149 -15.84 -25.77 37.96
CA PRO A 149 -14.94 -25.46 36.85
C PRO A 149 -15.53 -25.82 35.47
N LEU A 150 -16.55 -26.69 35.40
CA LEU A 150 -17.03 -27.25 34.14
C LEU A 150 -17.64 -26.18 33.21
N PRO A 151 -18.54 -25.28 33.65
CA PRO A 151 -19.06 -24.21 32.80
C PRO A 151 -17.96 -23.25 32.31
N LEU A 152 -16.97 -22.93 33.14
CA LEU A 152 -15.86 -22.05 32.76
C LEU A 152 -14.95 -22.70 31.71
N LEU A 153 -14.67 -23.99 31.84
CA LEU A 153 -13.93 -24.75 30.83
C LEU A 153 -14.72 -24.86 29.53
N LEU A 154 -16.04 -25.04 29.60
CA LEU A 154 -16.92 -25.06 28.43
C LEU A 154 -16.92 -23.69 27.71
N LEU A 155 -17.02 -22.59 28.46
CA LEU A 155 -16.94 -21.22 27.92
C LEU A 155 -15.64 -21.04 27.14
N LEU A 156 -14.53 -21.45 27.75
CA LEU A 156 -13.22 -21.28 27.16
C LEU A 156 -13.03 -22.15 25.90
N ALA A 157 -13.52 -23.39 25.93
CA ALA A 157 -13.55 -24.26 24.75
C ALA A 157 -14.38 -23.66 23.61
N LEU A 158 -15.55 -23.10 23.94
CA LEU A 158 -16.44 -22.44 22.98
C LEU A 158 -15.77 -21.21 22.35
N VAL A 159 -15.15 -20.34 23.16
CA VAL A 159 -14.41 -19.16 22.67
C VAL A 159 -13.30 -19.56 21.70
N VAL A 160 -12.51 -20.59 22.03
CA VAL A 160 -11.45 -21.09 21.14
C VAL A 160 -12.02 -21.66 19.84
N LEU A 161 -13.10 -22.44 19.91
CA LEU A 161 -13.73 -23.06 18.75
C LEU A 161 -14.35 -22.00 17.83
N CYS A 162 -15.19 -21.12 18.38
CA CYS A 162 -15.84 -20.03 17.64
C CYS A 162 -14.79 -19.06 17.07
N GLY A 163 -13.72 -18.76 17.80
CA GLY A 163 -12.62 -17.92 17.30
C GLY A 163 -11.89 -18.56 16.11
N ARG A 164 -11.70 -19.88 16.13
CA ARG A 164 -11.13 -20.63 14.99
C ARG A 164 -12.08 -20.66 13.80
N LEU A 165 -13.38 -20.91 14.04
CA LEU A 165 -14.41 -20.89 13.00
C LEU A 165 -14.53 -19.51 12.35
N ALA A 166 -14.59 -18.44 13.14
CA ALA A 166 -14.59 -17.06 12.66
C ALA A 166 -13.35 -16.76 11.82
N THR A 167 -12.15 -17.18 12.27
CA THR A 167 -10.91 -17.00 11.51
C THR A 167 -10.96 -17.74 10.16
N ALA A 168 -11.41 -19.00 10.15
CA ALA A 168 -11.51 -19.80 8.94
C ALA A 168 -12.55 -19.22 7.96
N ALA A 169 -13.68 -18.74 8.47
CA ALA A 169 -14.72 -18.11 7.68
C ALA A 169 -14.27 -16.76 7.12
N ALA A 170 -13.59 -15.92 7.92
CA ALA A 170 -13.05 -14.64 7.47
C ALA A 170 -12.09 -14.83 6.29
N ARG A 171 -11.19 -15.82 6.35
CA ARG A 171 -10.28 -16.16 5.24
C ARG A 171 -11.01 -16.56 3.95
N ARG A 172 -12.15 -17.24 4.07
CA ARG A 172 -12.96 -17.67 2.90
C ARG A 172 -13.84 -16.54 2.35
N LEU A 173 -14.50 -15.79 3.23
CA LEU A 173 -15.54 -14.83 2.87
C LEU A 173 -14.98 -13.42 2.61
N LEU A 174 -13.97 -13.00 3.38
CA LEU A 174 -13.29 -11.71 3.21
C LEU A 174 -11.96 -11.83 2.44
N GLY A 175 -11.53 -13.04 2.07
CA GLY A 175 -10.30 -13.25 1.31
C GLY A 175 -10.32 -12.60 -0.08
N PRO A 176 -9.13 -12.38 -0.68
CA PRO A 176 -9.00 -11.65 -1.94
C PRO A 176 -9.77 -12.29 -3.08
N SER A 177 -10.45 -11.46 -3.86
CA SER A 177 -11.28 -11.91 -4.99
C SER A 177 -10.43 -12.32 -6.19
N ARG A 178 -11.06 -12.99 -7.18
CA ARG A 178 -10.36 -13.31 -8.44
C ARG A 178 -9.89 -12.06 -9.17
N SER A 179 -10.66 -10.96 -9.07
CA SER A 179 -10.30 -9.67 -9.65
C SER A 179 -9.05 -9.09 -8.98
N GLU A 180 -9.02 -9.06 -7.64
CA GLU A 180 -7.85 -8.60 -6.88
C GLU A 180 -6.59 -9.43 -7.14
N ARG A 181 -6.76 -10.75 -7.31
CA ARG A 181 -5.63 -11.62 -7.68
C ARG A 181 -5.16 -11.36 -9.10
N MET A 182 -6.08 -11.08 -10.03
CA MET A 182 -5.74 -10.77 -11.41
C MET A 182 -5.00 -9.44 -11.49
N SER A 183 -5.49 -8.39 -10.84
CA SER A 183 -4.82 -7.08 -10.84
C SER A 183 -3.43 -7.17 -10.22
N ALA A 184 -3.26 -7.94 -9.14
CA ALA A 184 -1.94 -8.18 -8.54
C ALA A 184 -0.99 -8.93 -9.50
N LEU A 185 -1.50 -9.87 -10.29
CA LEU A 185 -0.71 -10.56 -11.32
C LEU A 185 -0.39 -9.66 -12.51
N GLU A 186 -1.32 -8.81 -12.93
CA GLU A 186 -1.11 -7.80 -13.97
C GLU A 186 -0.02 -6.82 -13.55
N GLU A 187 -0.10 -6.25 -12.34
CA GLU A 187 0.94 -5.37 -11.79
C GLU A 187 2.31 -6.07 -11.73
N LEU A 188 2.36 -7.33 -11.29
CA LEU A 188 3.59 -8.12 -11.29
C LEU A 188 4.13 -8.31 -12.72
N THR A 189 3.24 -8.60 -13.67
CA THR A 189 3.61 -8.80 -15.07
C THR A 189 4.14 -7.51 -15.68
N GLU A 190 3.48 -6.38 -15.44
CA GLU A 190 3.95 -5.06 -15.87
C GLU A 190 5.32 -4.73 -15.28
N GLN A 191 5.54 -5.00 -13.99
CA GLN A 191 6.86 -4.82 -13.36
C GLN A 191 7.93 -5.70 -13.99
N LEU A 192 7.62 -6.95 -14.32
CA LEU A 192 8.55 -7.87 -14.98
C LEU A 192 8.85 -7.43 -16.42
N LEU A 193 7.84 -6.99 -17.16
CA LEU A 193 7.99 -6.45 -18.52
C LEU A 193 8.85 -5.19 -18.50
N GLU A 194 8.63 -4.28 -17.55
CA GLU A 194 9.42 -3.07 -17.37
C GLU A 194 10.87 -3.40 -17.03
N ARG A 195 11.10 -4.34 -16.11
CA ARG A 195 12.45 -4.82 -15.78
C ARG A 195 13.15 -5.42 -17.01
N ASN A 196 12.43 -6.15 -17.85
CA ASN A 196 12.98 -6.75 -19.06
C ASN A 196 13.27 -5.70 -20.15
N ARG A 197 12.41 -4.68 -20.28
CA ARG A 197 12.64 -3.52 -21.15
C ARG A 197 13.92 -2.78 -20.74
N ILE A 198 14.08 -2.49 -19.44
CA ILE A 198 15.29 -1.86 -18.89
C ILE A 198 16.54 -2.71 -19.18
N ALA A 199 16.47 -4.03 -19.01
CA ALA A 199 17.58 -4.92 -19.32
C ALA A 199 17.96 -4.91 -20.81
N ARG A 200 16.99 -4.84 -21.72
CA ARG A 200 17.23 -4.71 -23.17
C ARG A 200 17.85 -3.37 -23.52
N GLU A 201 17.32 -2.27 -23.00
CA GLU A 201 17.90 -0.93 -23.22
C GLU A 201 19.35 -0.83 -22.74
N LEU A 202 19.67 -1.48 -21.60
CA LEU A 202 21.04 -1.62 -21.11
C LEU A 202 21.92 -2.46 -22.04
N HIS A 203 21.41 -3.59 -22.52
CA HIS A 203 22.17 -4.46 -23.42
C HIS A 203 22.48 -3.76 -24.74
N ASP A 204 21.52 -3.02 -25.29
CA ASP A 204 21.70 -2.29 -26.54
C ASP A 204 22.68 -1.13 -26.40
N SER A 205 22.61 -0.35 -25.30
CA SER A 205 23.54 0.77 -25.08
C SER A 205 24.98 0.32 -24.86
N ILE A 206 25.19 -0.69 -24.01
CA ILE A 206 26.51 -1.25 -23.72
C ILE A 206 27.05 -1.99 -24.96
N GLY A 207 26.21 -2.79 -25.62
CA GLY A 207 26.58 -3.53 -26.82
C GLY A 207 27.01 -2.61 -27.95
N HIS A 208 26.29 -1.50 -28.16
CA HIS A 208 26.65 -0.49 -29.14
C HIS A 208 27.98 0.21 -28.79
N ALA A 209 28.14 0.65 -27.54
CA ALA A 209 29.36 1.30 -27.07
C ALA A 209 30.60 0.38 -27.23
N LEU A 210 30.47 -0.89 -26.87
CA LEU A 210 31.52 -1.88 -27.03
C LEU A 210 31.85 -2.12 -28.51
N THR A 211 30.84 -2.20 -29.37
CA THR A 211 31.03 -2.37 -30.82
C THR A 211 31.82 -1.19 -31.41
N VAL A 212 31.44 0.05 -31.08
CA VAL A 212 32.16 1.25 -31.51
C VAL A 212 33.59 1.25 -31.00
N ALA A 213 33.81 0.91 -29.73
CA ALA A 213 35.14 0.85 -29.15
C ALA A 213 36.05 -0.16 -29.85
N VAL A 214 35.53 -1.36 -30.16
CA VAL A 214 36.26 -2.41 -30.89
C VAL A 214 36.62 -1.97 -32.31
N VAL A 215 35.68 -1.33 -33.03
CA VAL A 215 35.92 -0.84 -34.40
C VAL A 215 36.98 0.26 -34.41
N GLN A 216 36.89 1.23 -33.49
CA GLN A 216 37.88 2.31 -33.38
C GLN A 216 39.26 1.79 -32.99
N ALA A 217 39.33 0.82 -32.08
CA ALA A 217 40.60 0.19 -31.69
C ALA A 217 41.23 -0.56 -32.87
N GLY A 218 40.43 -1.32 -33.63
CA GLY A 218 40.90 -2.00 -34.83
C GLY A 218 41.43 -1.04 -35.90
N ALA A 219 40.71 0.06 -36.16
CA ALA A 219 41.15 1.09 -37.10
C ALA A 219 42.46 1.75 -36.67
N ALA A 220 42.61 2.05 -35.37
CA ALA A 220 43.84 2.62 -34.80
C ALA A 220 45.04 1.69 -34.96
N CYS A 221 44.88 0.38 -34.75
CA CYS A 221 45.97 -0.60 -34.93
C CYS A 221 46.45 -0.70 -36.39
N THR A 222 45.59 -0.41 -37.36
CA THR A 222 45.93 -0.46 -38.80
C THR A 222 46.40 0.88 -39.36
N ALA A 223 46.13 1.98 -38.67
CA ALA A 223 46.45 3.32 -39.14
C ALA A 223 47.90 3.66 -38.79
N ASP A 224 48.75 3.87 -39.79
CA ASP A 224 50.13 4.35 -39.61
C ASP A 224 50.15 5.90 -39.45
N ASP A 225 49.19 6.43 -38.68
CA ASP A 225 49.01 7.86 -38.39
C ASP A 225 48.83 8.08 -36.87
N PRO A 226 49.82 8.72 -36.20
CA PRO A 226 49.76 9.03 -34.78
C PRO A 226 48.57 9.92 -34.38
N GLU A 227 48.19 10.90 -35.21
CA GLU A 227 47.06 11.79 -34.90
C GLU A 227 45.71 11.07 -35.06
N PHE A 228 45.58 10.16 -36.02
CA PHE A 228 44.42 9.28 -36.10
C PHE A 228 44.30 8.38 -34.88
N THR A 229 45.41 7.74 -34.47
CA THR A 229 45.46 6.86 -33.30
C THR A 229 45.02 7.60 -32.03
N ARG A 230 45.51 8.82 -31.82
CA ARG A 230 45.12 9.65 -30.67
C ARG A 230 43.62 9.98 -30.68
N ARG A 231 43.07 10.34 -31.83
CA ARG A 231 41.62 10.60 -31.97
C ARG A 231 40.76 9.36 -31.71
N ALA A 232 41.17 8.19 -32.22
CA ALA A 232 40.48 6.94 -31.98
C ALA A 232 40.47 6.56 -30.48
N LEU A 233 41.60 6.72 -29.78
CA LEU A 233 41.69 6.49 -28.34
C LEU A 233 40.79 7.43 -27.53
N THR A 234 40.74 8.72 -27.89
CA THR A 234 39.81 9.68 -27.26
C THR A 234 38.34 9.29 -27.49
N ALA A 235 37.98 8.88 -28.71
CA ALA A 235 36.61 8.43 -29.00
C ALA A 235 36.22 7.18 -28.20
N ILE A 236 37.16 6.24 -28.00
CA ILE A 236 36.95 5.05 -27.15
C ILE A 236 36.75 5.47 -25.70
N GLU A 237 37.56 6.38 -25.16
CA GLU A 237 37.42 6.88 -23.79
C GLU A 237 36.06 7.53 -23.57
N GLU A 238 35.67 8.46 -24.46
CA GLU A 238 34.38 9.16 -24.38
C GLU A 238 33.20 8.20 -24.45
N THR A 239 33.21 7.26 -25.40
CA THR A 239 32.14 6.28 -25.59
C THR A 239 32.03 5.32 -24.39
N SER A 240 33.17 4.90 -23.83
CA SER A 240 33.21 4.00 -22.66
C SER A 240 32.74 4.70 -21.39
N ARG A 241 33.15 5.97 -21.19
CA ARG A 241 32.71 6.79 -20.06
C ARG A 241 31.20 7.03 -20.11
N ALA A 242 30.66 7.38 -21.28
CA ALA A 242 29.23 7.56 -21.48
C ALA A 242 28.42 6.28 -21.19
N ALA A 243 28.93 5.11 -21.61
CA ALA A 243 28.28 3.82 -21.33
C ALA A 243 28.28 3.44 -19.85
N LEU A 244 29.36 3.74 -19.12
CA LEU A 244 29.45 3.53 -17.67
C LEU A 244 28.46 4.43 -16.90
N GLU A 245 28.37 5.70 -17.28
CA GLU A 245 27.39 6.64 -16.71
C GLU A 245 25.94 6.16 -16.93
N ASP A 246 25.63 5.63 -18.12
CA ASP A 246 24.32 5.06 -18.42
C ASP A 246 24.01 3.81 -17.57
N LEU A 247 25.00 2.94 -17.34
CA LEU A 247 24.85 1.77 -16.48
C LEU A 247 24.64 2.16 -15.01
N GLU A 248 25.46 3.07 -14.47
CA GLU A 248 25.33 3.55 -13.08
C GLU A 248 23.96 4.19 -12.82
N ARG A 249 23.46 4.95 -13.79
CA ARG A 249 22.13 5.58 -13.74
C ARG A 249 21.01 4.55 -13.64
N VAL A 250 21.02 3.52 -14.48
CA VAL A 250 19.99 2.46 -14.43
C VAL A 250 20.12 1.63 -13.15
N LEU A 251 21.35 1.33 -12.71
CA LEU A 251 21.56 0.67 -11.43
C LEU A 251 21.05 1.50 -10.26
N ARG A 252 21.11 2.83 -10.32
CA ARG A 252 20.51 3.71 -9.31
C ARG A 252 18.98 3.61 -9.28
N VAL A 253 18.34 3.56 -10.45
CA VAL A 253 16.88 3.36 -10.58
C VAL A 253 16.46 1.97 -10.07
N LEU A 254 17.26 0.93 -10.33
CA LEU A 254 16.99 -0.43 -9.87
C LEU A 254 17.37 -0.68 -8.40
N ARG A 255 18.28 0.12 -7.83
CA ARG A 255 18.68 0.11 -6.40
C ARG A 255 17.79 0.95 -5.50
N GLU A 256 16.64 1.43 -5.99
CA GLU A 256 15.51 1.79 -5.13
C GLU A 256 14.55 0.60 -4.98
N PRO A 257 14.88 -0.47 -4.22
CA PRO A 257 13.90 -1.49 -3.91
C PRO A 257 12.97 -0.97 -2.81
N GLY A 258 11.67 -0.97 -3.08
CA GLY A 258 10.67 -1.16 -2.04
C GLY A 258 10.52 -0.04 -1.01
N ALA A 259 10.48 1.23 -1.42
CA ALA A 259 9.70 2.18 -0.63
C ALA A 259 8.22 1.74 -0.74
N PRO A 260 7.53 1.40 0.38
CA PRO A 260 6.09 1.14 0.35
C PRO A 260 5.38 2.30 -0.34
N ALA A 261 4.23 2.07 -0.97
CA ALA A 261 3.49 3.08 -1.73
C ALA A 261 3.30 4.41 -0.97
N ASP A 262 3.34 4.37 0.37
CA ASP A 262 3.30 5.49 1.31
C ASP A 262 4.58 6.34 1.44
N ARG A 263 5.70 5.97 0.78
CA ARG A 263 6.98 6.71 0.85
C ARG A 263 7.60 7.04 -0.51
N ARG A 264 6.79 7.15 -1.56
CA ARG A 264 7.27 7.74 -2.82
C ARG A 264 7.51 9.25 -2.59
N PRO A 265 8.68 9.79 -2.94
CA PRO A 265 8.98 11.20 -2.70
C PRO A 265 7.97 12.09 -3.43
N THR A 266 7.49 13.09 -2.70
CA THR A 266 6.48 14.06 -3.13
C THR A 266 7.11 15.46 -3.22
N LEU A 267 6.40 16.43 -3.79
CA LEU A 267 6.88 17.82 -3.79
C LEU A 267 7.12 18.38 -2.38
N VAL A 268 6.51 17.81 -1.33
CA VAL A 268 6.83 18.17 0.06
C VAL A 268 8.31 17.93 0.39
N SER A 269 8.96 16.98 -0.28
CA SER A 269 10.39 16.66 -0.15
C SER A 269 11.29 17.34 -1.19
N VAL A 270 10.81 18.41 -1.84
CA VAL A 270 11.53 19.05 -2.95
C VAL A 270 12.91 19.60 -2.57
N GLU A 271 13.10 20.07 -1.33
CA GLU A 271 14.39 20.60 -0.87
C GLU A 271 15.51 19.55 -0.98
N HIS A 272 15.24 18.29 -0.66
CA HIS A 272 16.23 17.21 -0.82
C HIS A 272 16.66 17.00 -2.28
N LEU A 273 15.72 17.16 -3.22
CA LEU A 273 16.00 17.04 -4.65
C LEU A 273 16.84 18.23 -5.14
N LEU A 274 16.52 19.45 -4.67
CA LEU A 274 17.28 20.66 -4.99
C LEU A 274 18.70 20.59 -4.41
N ASP A 275 18.86 20.14 -3.17
CA ASP A 275 20.16 19.96 -2.52
C ASP A 275 21.00 18.90 -3.24
N SER A 276 20.38 17.81 -3.69
CA SER A 276 21.06 16.78 -4.50
C SER A 276 21.57 17.35 -5.83
N ALA A 277 20.78 18.21 -6.48
CA ALA A 277 21.19 18.89 -7.71
C ALA A 277 22.32 19.90 -7.46
N ARG A 278 22.26 20.66 -6.36
CA ARG A 278 23.35 21.56 -5.93
C ARG A 278 24.64 20.81 -5.67
N GLY A 279 24.57 19.68 -4.95
CA GLY A 279 25.72 18.80 -4.69
C GLY A 279 26.33 18.19 -5.95
N SER A 280 25.56 18.11 -7.04
CA SER A 280 26.03 17.65 -8.36
C SER A 280 26.72 18.75 -9.19
N GLY A 281 26.91 19.94 -8.61
CA GLY A 281 27.63 21.06 -9.24
C GLY A 281 26.76 22.02 -10.06
N VAL A 282 25.43 21.97 -9.90
CA VAL A 282 24.48 22.90 -10.53
C VAL A 282 24.19 24.06 -9.60
N ALA A 283 24.29 25.29 -10.08
CA ALA A 283 23.75 26.44 -9.36
C ALA A 283 22.22 26.46 -9.50
N VAL A 284 21.50 26.05 -8.44
CA VAL A 284 20.03 25.97 -8.46
C VAL A 284 19.43 27.13 -7.67
N ASP A 285 18.77 28.04 -8.39
CA ASP A 285 17.93 29.10 -7.83
C ASP A 285 16.48 28.61 -7.79
N ALA A 286 15.95 28.38 -6.59
CA ALA A 286 14.64 27.76 -6.40
C ALA A 286 13.71 28.65 -5.59
N GLN A 287 12.49 28.83 -6.08
CA GLN A 287 11.42 29.54 -5.41
C GLN A 287 10.17 28.66 -5.33
N VAL A 288 9.70 28.41 -4.11
CA VAL A 288 8.48 27.66 -3.84
C VAL A 288 7.44 28.61 -3.23
N THR A 289 6.27 28.72 -3.85
CA THR A 289 5.16 29.55 -3.40
C THR A 289 3.90 28.69 -3.21
N GLY A 290 3.14 28.97 -2.14
CA GLY A 290 1.97 28.18 -1.75
C GLY A 290 2.29 26.96 -0.88
N HIS A 291 1.27 26.18 -0.51
CA HIS A 291 1.41 25.09 0.46
C HIS A 291 1.38 23.71 -0.21
N LEU A 292 2.56 23.14 -0.46
CA LEU A 292 2.72 21.84 -1.12
C LEU A 292 2.04 20.67 -0.37
N GLY A 293 1.81 20.82 0.94
CA GLY A 293 1.11 19.82 1.77
C GLY A 293 -0.38 19.66 1.48
N HIS A 294 -1.02 20.61 0.77
CA HIS A 294 -2.43 20.51 0.38
C HIS A 294 -2.63 19.89 -1.02
N LEU A 295 -1.54 19.52 -1.71
CA LEU A 295 -1.66 18.90 -3.02
C LEU A 295 -2.15 17.45 -2.88
N PRO A 296 -3.05 17.00 -3.77
CA PRO A 296 -3.36 15.58 -3.88
C PRO A 296 -2.08 14.76 -4.12
N ASP A 297 -1.97 13.65 -3.42
CA ASP A 297 -0.81 12.76 -3.43
C ASP A 297 -0.31 12.39 -4.83
N ALA A 298 -1.22 12.04 -5.75
CA ALA A 298 -0.87 11.69 -7.12
C ALA A 298 -0.21 12.87 -7.86
N LEU A 299 -0.73 14.08 -7.66
CA LEU A 299 -0.25 15.30 -8.29
C LEU A 299 1.09 15.75 -7.69
N SER A 300 1.25 15.58 -6.38
CA SER A 300 2.50 15.86 -5.68
C SER A 300 3.63 14.89 -6.09
N ARG A 301 3.34 13.61 -6.30
CA ARG A 301 4.31 12.63 -6.81
C ARG A 301 4.72 12.88 -8.26
N GLU A 302 3.75 13.18 -9.13
CA GLU A 302 4.05 13.44 -10.53
C GLU A 302 4.79 14.77 -10.73
N GLY A 303 4.43 15.81 -9.96
CA GLY A 303 5.20 17.06 -9.92
C GLY A 303 6.65 16.84 -9.51
N TYR A 304 6.89 16.00 -8.48
CA TYR A 304 8.25 15.65 -8.05
C TYR A 304 9.04 14.95 -9.16
N ARG A 305 8.44 13.96 -9.84
CA ARG A 305 9.07 13.25 -10.96
C ARG A 305 9.41 14.15 -12.13
N ILE A 306 8.50 15.06 -12.50
CA ILE A 306 8.73 16.02 -13.59
C ILE A 306 9.89 16.95 -13.25
N LEU A 307 9.96 17.45 -12.01
CA LEU A 307 11.07 18.28 -11.55
C LEU A 307 12.40 17.51 -11.57
N GLN A 308 12.40 16.26 -11.07
CA GLN A 308 13.58 15.40 -11.07
C GLN A 308 14.11 15.15 -12.49
N GLU A 309 13.22 14.78 -13.41
CA GLU A 309 13.55 14.58 -14.82
C GLU A 309 14.05 15.89 -15.47
N SER A 310 13.49 17.03 -15.11
CA SER A 310 13.92 18.34 -15.62
C SER A 310 15.33 18.73 -15.15
N LEU A 311 15.63 18.55 -13.87
CA LEU A 311 16.96 18.79 -13.30
C LEU A 311 18.01 17.84 -13.88
N THR A 312 17.64 16.57 -14.06
CA THR A 312 18.50 15.57 -14.70
C THR A 312 18.78 15.93 -16.16
N ASN A 313 17.77 16.39 -16.91
CA ASN A 313 17.93 16.82 -18.29
C ASN A 313 18.79 18.09 -18.40
N ALA A 314 18.65 19.06 -17.49
CA ALA A 314 19.51 20.23 -17.45
C ALA A 314 20.98 19.85 -17.22
N LEU A 315 21.24 18.98 -16.24
CA LEU A 315 22.57 18.42 -15.97
C LEU A 315 23.16 17.71 -17.19
N ARG A 316 22.37 16.83 -17.82
CA ARG A 316 22.80 15.99 -18.92
C ARG A 316 23.07 16.76 -20.21
N HIS A 317 22.23 17.75 -20.52
CA HIS A 317 22.23 18.39 -21.84
C HIS A 317 22.80 19.80 -21.85
N ALA A 318 22.80 20.50 -20.72
CA ALA A 318 23.36 21.84 -20.61
C ALA A 318 24.62 21.90 -19.74
N GLY A 319 24.92 20.85 -18.97
CA GLY A 319 26.09 20.78 -18.10
C GLY A 319 25.91 21.60 -16.81
N ARG A 320 27.00 22.18 -16.31
CA ARG A 320 27.03 22.98 -15.07
C ARG A 320 26.58 24.43 -15.30
N VAL A 321 25.34 24.60 -15.77
CA VAL A 321 24.71 25.91 -15.97
C VAL A 321 23.75 26.24 -14.81
N PRO A 322 23.48 27.53 -14.54
CA PRO A 322 22.48 27.89 -13.54
C PRO A 322 21.08 27.43 -13.97
N VAL A 323 20.35 26.81 -13.05
CA VAL A 323 18.98 26.33 -13.25
C VAL A 323 18.04 27.10 -12.33
N ARG A 324 17.00 27.69 -12.91
CA ARG A 324 15.94 28.39 -12.17
C ARG A 324 14.73 27.47 -12.04
N VAL A 325 14.28 27.22 -10.82
CA VAL A 325 13.12 26.39 -10.49
C VAL A 325 12.08 27.25 -9.80
N ARG A 326 10.86 27.30 -10.35
CA ARG A 326 9.70 27.93 -9.70
C ARG A 326 8.60 26.91 -9.54
N ILE A 327 8.07 26.79 -8.32
CA ILE A 327 6.97 25.90 -7.99
C ILE A 327 5.90 26.74 -7.31
N GLY A 328 4.73 26.85 -7.92
CA GLY A 328 3.63 27.65 -7.41
C GLY A 328 2.38 26.81 -7.22
N VAL A 329 1.82 26.80 -6.02
CA VAL A 329 0.47 26.25 -5.76
C VAL A 329 -0.52 27.40 -5.74
N GLU A 330 -1.34 27.50 -6.77
CA GLU A 330 -2.46 28.43 -6.84
C GLU A 330 -3.77 27.74 -6.42
N LYS A 331 -4.90 28.50 -6.39
CA LYS A 331 -6.18 28.01 -5.89
C LYS A 331 -6.70 26.75 -6.62
N ASP A 332 -6.43 26.63 -7.91
CA ASP A 332 -6.99 25.56 -8.75
C ASP A 332 -5.95 24.77 -9.55
N HIS A 333 -4.67 25.12 -9.49
CA HIS A 333 -3.62 24.44 -10.23
C HIS A 333 -2.24 24.54 -9.57
N LEU A 334 -1.38 23.57 -9.86
CA LEU A 334 0.05 23.57 -9.58
C LEU A 334 0.80 24.02 -10.84
N GLU A 335 1.65 25.03 -10.71
CA GLU A 335 2.61 25.43 -11.73
C GLU A 335 4.03 24.99 -11.37
N LEU A 336 4.73 24.43 -12.36
CA LEU A 336 6.15 24.09 -12.29
C LEU A 336 6.84 24.73 -13.50
N ASP A 337 7.83 25.59 -13.26
CA ASP A 337 8.63 26.25 -14.31
C ASP A 337 10.12 26.02 -14.02
N VAL A 338 10.78 25.21 -14.85
CA VAL A 338 12.22 24.93 -14.76
C VAL A 338 12.90 25.48 -16.00
N ARG A 339 13.93 26.31 -15.80
CA ARG A 339 14.66 26.99 -16.88
C ARG A 339 16.16 26.86 -16.74
N ASN A 340 16.85 26.69 -17.86
CA ASN A 340 18.30 26.74 -17.93
C ASN A 340 18.77 27.35 -19.27
N PRO A 341 19.95 28.00 -19.32
CA PRO A 341 20.50 28.52 -20.57
C PRO A 341 20.68 27.42 -21.63
N LEU A 342 20.45 27.77 -22.90
CA LEU A 342 20.84 26.91 -24.03
C LEU A 342 22.33 27.09 -24.30
N THR A 343 23.10 26.01 -24.24
CA THR A 343 24.51 25.99 -24.66
C THR A 343 24.61 25.60 -26.14
N ALA A 344 25.57 26.20 -26.86
CA ALA A 344 25.78 26.02 -28.30
C ALA A 344 26.08 24.55 -28.72
N ALA A 345 26.46 23.71 -27.74
CA ALA A 345 26.70 22.28 -27.91
C ALA A 345 25.43 21.42 -27.87
N SER A 346 24.22 21.99 -27.77
CA SER A 346 22.99 21.20 -27.69
C SER A 346 22.67 20.57 -29.05
N PRO A 347 22.76 19.23 -29.21
CA PRO A 347 22.45 18.59 -30.49
C PRO A 347 20.97 18.83 -30.80
N ARG A 348 20.68 19.38 -31.99
CA ARG A 348 19.31 19.51 -32.49
C ARG A 348 18.67 18.12 -32.51
N SER A 349 17.65 17.94 -31.67
CA SER A 349 16.77 16.77 -31.59
C SER A 349 17.40 15.45 -31.15
N SER A 350 17.56 15.25 -29.84
CA SER A 350 17.23 13.93 -29.31
C SER A 350 15.71 13.90 -29.11
N ARG A 351 15.00 13.11 -29.93
CA ARG A 351 13.63 12.67 -29.62
C ARG A 351 13.71 11.73 -28.42
N GLY A 352 14.02 12.27 -27.25
CA GLY A 352 14.18 11.54 -26.01
C GLY A 352 12.80 11.13 -25.46
N HIS A 353 12.67 9.86 -25.09
CA HIS A 353 11.48 9.31 -24.43
C HIS A 353 11.07 10.12 -23.19
N GLY A 354 12.01 10.78 -22.50
CA GLY A 354 11.76 11.61 -21.32
C GLY A 354 10.86 12.84 -21.58
N LEU A 355 11.04 13.53 -22.71
CA LEU A 355 10.25 14.73 -23.05
C LEU A 355 8.80 14.37 -23.42
N ARG A 356 8.62 13.24 -24.09
CA ARG A 356 7.30 12.70 -24.42
C ARG A 356 6.58 12.22 -23.16
N GLY A 357 7.29 11.50 -22.29
CA GLY A 357 6.75 11.02 -21.01
C GLY A 357 6.29 12.17 -20.09
N MET A 358 7.01 13.28 -20.03
CA MET A 358 6.57 14.46 -19.26
C MET A 358 5.24 15.03 -19.77
N ARG A 359 5.03 15.08 -21.10
CA ARG A 359 3.78 15.56 -21.69
C ARG A 359 2.62 14.59 -21.48
N GLU A 360 2.86 13.30 -21.65
CA GLU A 360 1.86 12.25 -21.45
C GLU A 360 1.40 12.20 -19.98
N ARG A 361 2.33 12.26 -19.01
CA ARG A 361 2.01 12.26 -17.57
C ARG A 361 1.23 13.51 -17.15
N ALA A 362 1.60 14.69 -17.63
CA ALA A 362 0.82 15.90 -17.36
C ALA A 362 -0.60 15.80 -17.93
N LYS A 363 -0.76 15.24 -19.13
CA LYS A 363 -2.06 15.04 -19.77
C LYS A 363 -2.95 14.03 -19.03
N LEU A 364 -2.36 12.95 -18.49
CA LEU A 364 -3.08 11.96 -17.67
C LEU A 364 -3.69 12.57 -16.40
N LEU A 365 -3.07 13.63 -15.86
CA LEU A 365 -3.59 14.39 -14.72
C LEU A 365 -4.49 15.56 -15.13
N GLY A 366 -4.95 15.60 -16.39
CA GLY A 366 -5.77 16.70 -16.91
C GLY A 366 -5.02 18.03 -17.09
N GLY A 367 -3.70 18.02 -16.97
CA GLY A 367 -2.85 19.18 -17.10
C GLY A 367 -2.20 19.34 -18.47
N SER A 368 -1.27 20.29 -18.56
CA SER A 368 -0.49 20.56 -19.76
C SER A 368 0.99 20.73 -19.45
N ALA A 369 1.85 20.28 -20.37
CA ALA A 369 3.28 20.49 -20.30
C ALA A 369 3.81 21.09 -21.61
N ARG A 370 4.54 22.20 -21.49
CA ARG A 370 5.30 22.82 -22.56
C ARG A 370 6.78 22.61 -22.29
N VAL A 371 7.46 22.00 -23.25
CA VAL A 371 8.88 21.68 -23.13
C VAL A 371 9.58 22.06 -24.43
N GLY A 372 10.60 22.92 -24.34
CA GLY A 372 11.38 23.34 -25.49
C GLY A 372 12.17 24.63 -25.26
N PRO A 373 12.91 25.08 -26.29
CA PRO A 373 13.66 26.34 -26.24
C PRO A 373 12.72 27.54 -26.29
N ARG A 374 12.94 28.54 -25.43
CA ARG A 374 12.22 29.80 -25.36
C ARG A 374 13.16 30.91 -24.89
N GLU A 375 13.19 32.03 -25.61
CA GLU A 375 13.95 33.24 -25.19
C GLU A 375 15.43 32.98 -24.86
N GLY A 376 16.07 32.03 -25.58
CA GLY A 376 17.47 31.66 -25.35
C GLY A 376 17.71 30.66 -24.20
N GLU A 377 16.65 30.21 -23.53
CA GLU A 377 16.69 29.20 -22.47
C GLU A 377 15.93 27.93 -22.88
N TRP A 378 16.28 26.80 -22.32
CA TRP A 378 15.42 25.62 -22.32
C TRP A 378 14.41 25.77 -21.18
N GLN A 379 13.12 25.61 -21.49
CA GLN A 379 12.03 25.74 -20.54
C GLN A 379 11.21 24.44 -20.46
N VAL A 380 10.98 23.97 -19.23
CA VAL A 380 9.96 22.98 -18.89
C VAL A 380 8.91 23.68 -18.03
N ARG A 381 7.73 23.90 -18.61
CA ARG A 381 6.59 24.50 -17.92
C ARG A 381 5.44 23.50 -17.85
N VAL A 382 4.99 23.16 -16.65
CA VAL A 382 3.88 22.25 -16.40
C VAL A 382 2.81 22.95 -15.56
N SER A 383 1.56 22.75 -15.94
CA SER A 383 0.38 23.21 -15.20
C SER A 383 -0.55 22.02 -14.97
N LEU A 384 -0.81 21.68 -13.71
CA LEU A 384 -1.63 20.52 -13.30
C LEU A 384 -2.86 21.01 -12.50
N PRO A 385 -4.10 20.67 -12.89
CA PRO A 385 -5.30 21.09 -12.17
C PRO A 385 -5.48 20.32 -10.85
N LEU A 386 -5.91 21.01 -9.79
CA LEU A 386 -6.16 20.40 -8.47
C LEU A 386 -7.52 19.68 -8.39
N ARG A 387 -8.45 19.94 -9.31
CA ARG A 387 -9.86 19.49 -9.23
C ARG A 387 -10.21 18.16 -9.93
N HIS A 388 -9.22 17.40 -10.40
CA HIS A 388 -9.49 16.17 -11.17
C HIS A 388 -8.96 14.89 -10.51
N ILE A 389 -9.32 14.65 -9.26
CA ILE A 389 -9.31 13.30 -8.67
C ILE A 389 -10.52 13.20 -7.74
N GLY A 390 -11.66 12.79 -8.32
CA GLY A 390 -12.86 12.37 -7.60
C GLY A 390 -13.11 10.90 -7.88
#